data_AF-A0A2V8J475-F1
#
_entry.id   AF-A0A2V8J475-F1
#
_cell.length_a   1.000
_cell.length_b   1.000
_cell.length_c   1.000
_cell.angle_alpha   90.00
_cell.angle_beta   90.00
_cell.angle_gamma   90.00
#
_symmetry.space_group_name_H-M   'P 1'
#
loop_
_entity.id
_entity.type
_entity.pdbx_description
1 polymer ?
#
loop_
_entity_poly.entity_id
_entity_poly.type
_entity_poly.pdbx_seq_one_letter_code
_entity_poly.pdbx_strand_id
1 'polypeptide(L)' 'MHPSDPEFWRKPHVVAVTAYIDDMANFDRFNDIYREYFKTEPLPTRSTVAVKQLARGAHLELTMTAVRSRK' A
#
# COMPACT_ATOMS: atom_id res chain seq x y z
N MET A 1 0.15 3.76 24.03
CA MET A 1 0.80 3.97 22.72
C MET A 1 -0.25 4.66 21.85
N HIS A 2 -0.04 5.94 21.51
CA HIS A 2 -1.11 6.85 21.12
C HIS A 2 -1.02 7.19 19.60
N PRO A 3 -2.13 7.20 18.85
CA PRO A 3 -2.19 7.48 17.40
C PRO A 3 -1.67 8.87 16.95
N SER A 4 -1.23 9.73 17.88
CA SER A 4 -0.84 11.12 17.61
C SER A 4 0.64 11.32 17.31
N ASP A 5 1.47 10.27 17.34
CA ASP A 5 2.88 10.39 17.00
C ASP A 5 3.05 10.33 15.46
N PRO A 6 3.49 11.40 14.79
CA PRO A 6 3.65 11.44 13.33
C PRO A 6 4.73 10.46 12.83
N GLU A 7 5.67 10.05 13.68
CA GLU A 7 6.68 9.06 13.32
C GLU A 7 6.13 7.62 13.33
N PHE A 8 5.01 7.39 14.01
CA PHE A 8 4.40 6.06 14.13
C PHE A 8 3.96 5.48 12.79
N TRP A 9 3.58 6.34 11.83
CA TRP A 9 3.11 5.94 10.49
C TRP A 9 4.20 5.97 9.42
N ARG A 10 5.48 6.13 9.79
CA ARG A 10 6.54 6.21 8.79
C ARG A 10 6.50 4.97 7.88
N LYS A 11 6.37 5.22 6.57
CA LYS A 11 6.35 4.26 5.45
C LYS A 11 7.40 3.14 5.50
N PRO A 12 8.64 3.31 6.03
CA PRO A 12 9.68 2.27 6.05
C PRO A 12 9.32 1.00 6.81
N HIS A 13 8.20 0.99 7.54
CA HIS A 13 7.77 -0.15 8.34
C HIS A 13 6.84 -1.11 7.59
N VAL A 14 6.30 -0.73 6.43
CA VAL A 14 5.44 -1.62 5.63
C VAL A 14 6.30 -2.69 4.97
N VAL A 15 5.92 -3.96 5.16
CA VAL A 15 6.66 -5.12 4.64
C VAL A 15 5.90 -5.90 3.56
N ALA A 16 4.57 -5.76 3.52
CA ALA A 16 3.72 -6.41 2.54
C ALA A 16 2.51 -5.54 2.18
N VAL A 17 2.16 -5.52 0.90
CA VAL A 17 0.98 -4.84 0.36
C VAL A 17 0.20 -5.78 -0.55
N THR A 18 -1.11 -5.83 -0.39
CA THR A 18 -2.01 -6.38 -1.42
C THR A 18 -2.85 -5.26 -1.99
N ALA A 19 -2.78 -5.08 -3.31
CA ALA A 19 -3.57 -4.11 -4.05
C ALA A 19 -4.74 -4.79 -4.77
N TYR A 20 -5.92 -4.24 -4.60
CA TYR A 20 -7.15 -4.64 -5.29
C TYR A 20 -7.54 -3.50 -6.22
N ILE A 21 -7.65 -3.79 -7.52
CA ILE A 21 -7.99 -2.80 -8.55
C ILE A 21 -9.27 -3.26 -9.26
N ASP A 22 -10.22 -2.36 -9.49
CA ASP A 22 -11.47 -2.67 -10.17
C ASP A 22 -11.32 -2.78 -11.69
N ASP A 23 -10.41 -2.00 -12.28
CA ASP A 23 -10.08 -1.97 -13.70
C ASP A 23 -8.56 -2.03 -13.94
N MET A 24 -8.09 -3.09 -14.60
CA MET A 24 -6.68 -3.29 -14.92
C MET A 24 -6.10 -2.25 -15.87
N ALA A 25 -6.94 -1.47 -16.58
CA ALA A 25 -6.47 -0.31 -17.34
C ALA A 25 -5.78 0.75 -16.43
N ASN A 26 -6.07 0.74 -15.13
CA ASN A 26 -5.45 1.64 -14.15
C ASN A 26 -4.12 1.12 -13.58
N PHE A 27 -3.67 -0.08 -13.96
CA PHE A 27 -2.50 -0.71 -13.33
C PHE A 27 -1.21 0.11 -13.46
N ASP A 28 -0.90 0.62 -14.66
CA ASP A 28 0.32 1.40 -14.88
C ASP A 28 0.30 2.72 -14.10
N ARG A 29 -0.84 3.42 -14.14
CA ARG A 29 -1.05 4.66 -13.35
C ARG A 29 -0.91 4.40 -11.86
N PHE A 30 -1.46 3.30 -11.35
CA PHE A 30 -1.28 2.89 -9.97
C PHE A 30 0.20 2.62 -9.66
N ASN A 31 0.92 1.94 -10.55
CA ASN A 31 2.31 1.58 -10.34
C ASN A 31 3.23 2.81 -10.27
N ASP A 32 2.99 3.82 -11.10
CA ASP A 32 3.72 5.09 -11.08
C ASP A 32 3.54 5.78 -9.73
N ILE A 33 2.28 5.93 -9.28
CA ILE A 33 1.96 6.51 -7.97
C ILE A 33 2.59 5.66 -6.86
N TYR A 34 2.46 4.34 -6.88
CA TYR A 34 3.01 3.45 -5.85
C TYR A 34 4.51 3.67 -5.62
N ARG A 35 5.28 3.86 -6.70
CA ARG A 35 6.73 4.12 -6.65
C ARG A 35 7.08 5.50 -6.07
N GLU A 36 6.15 6.45 -6.10
CA GLU A 36 6.33 7.72 -5.40
C GLU A 36 6.19 7.57 -3.87
N TYR A 37 5.49 6.54 -3.41
CA TYR A 37 5.32 6.27 -1.97
C TYR A 37 6.42 5.37 -1.41
N PHE A 38 6.82 4.33 -2.14
CA PHE A 38 7.86 3.37 -1.75
C PHE A 38 9.14 3.61 -2.55
N LYS A 39 10.04 4.43 -1.98
CA LYS A 39 11.28 4.87 -2.62
C LYS A 39 12.55 4.27 -2.03
N THR A 40 12.47 3.67 -0.85
CA THR A 40 13.63 3.26 -0.06
C THR A 40 13.65 1.74 0.06
N GLU A 41 14.78 1.14 -0.27
CA GLU A 41 15.00 -0.30 -0.11
C GLU A 41 15.19 -0.68 1.36
N PRO A 42 14.77 -1.90 1.78
CA PRO A 42 14.05 -2.89 0.97
C PRO A 42 12.59 -2.48 0.70
N LEU A 43 12.15 -2.62 -0.55
CA LEU A 43 10.74 -2.40 -0.91
C LEU A 43 9.84 -3.50 -0.31
N PRO A 44 8.59 -3.17 0.06
CA PRO A 44 7.63 -4.18 0.51
C PRO A 44 7.31 -5.17 -0.61
N THR A 45 7.06 -6.42 -0.22
CA THR A 45 6.46 -7.40 -1.14
C THR A 45 5.08 -6.91 -1.58
N ARG A 46 4.70 -7.15 -2.84
CA ARG A 46 3.43 -6.69 -3.39
C ARG A 46 2.75 -7.76 -4.24
N SER A 47 1.46 -7.94 -3.99
CA SER A 47 0.53 -8.62 -4.89
C SER A 47 -0.50 -7.61 -5.42
N THR A 48 -0.92 -7.77 -6.68
CA THR A 48 -2.00 -6.96 -7.27
C THR A 48 -3.00 -7.88 -7.94
N VAL A 49 -4.28 -7.70 -7.62
CA VAL A 49 -5.37 -8.52 -8.15
C VAL A 49 -6.48 -7.63 -8.71
N ALA A 50 -7.03 -8.05 -9.85
CA ALA A 50 -8.24 -7.46 -10.40
C ALA A 50 -9.45 -8.01 -9.63
N VAL A 51 -10.37 -7.13 -9.24
CA VAL A 51 -11.60 -7.51 -8.53
C VAL A 51 -12.82 -6.95 -9.23
N LYS A 52 -13.97 -7.61 -9.08
CA LYS A 52 -15.22 -7.19 -9.74
C LYS A 52 -15.72 -5.82 -9.24
N GLN A 53 -15.57 -5.53 -7.96
CA GLN A 53 -16.03 -4.30 -7.33
C GLN A 53 -15.34 -4.08 -5.97
N LEU A 54 -15.23 -2.83 -5.56
CA LEU A 54 -14.75 -2.40 -4.24
C LEU A 54 -15.83 -1.61 -3.51
N ALA A 55 -15.66 -1.41 -2.20
CA ALA A 55 -16.61 -0.68 -1.37
C ALA A 55 -16.84 0.73 -1.93
N ARG A 56 -18.11 1.16 -1.99
CA ARG A 56 -18.52 2.50 -2.45
C ARG A 56 -18.08 2.86 -3.87
N GLY A 57 -17.79 1.88 -4.73
CA GLY A 57 -17.33 2.13 -6.09
C GLY A 57 -15.91 2.69 -6.17
N ALA A 58 -15.06 2.37 -5.20
CA ALA A 58 -13.64 2.75 -5.25
C ALA A 58 -12.90 2.04 -6.40
N HIS A 59 -11.84 2.67 -6.90
CA HIS A 59 -11.00 2.12 -7.97
C HIS A 59 -9.77 1.35 -7.49
N LEU A 60 -9.37 1.60 -6.23
CA LEU A 60 -8.19 1.01 -5.61
C LEU A 60 -8.44 0.83 -4.11
N GLU A 61 -8.11 -0.35 -3.61
CA GLU A 61 -8.03 -0.62 -2.17
C GLU A 61 -6.69 -1.30 -1.87
N LEU A 62 -6.03 -0.92 -0.78
CA LEU A 62 -4.77 -1.51 -0.34
C LEU A 62 -4.94 -2.09 1.07
N THR A 63 -4.52 -3.34 1.26
CA THR A 63 -4.24 -3.89 2.59
C THR A 63 -2.75 -3.97 2.80
N MET A 64 -2.29 -3.66 4.02
CA MET A 64 -0.87 -3.46 4.30
C MET A 64 -0.50 -4.09 5.64
N THR A 65 0.62 -4.80 5.68
CA THR A 65 1.24 -5.27 6.93
C THR A 65 2.48 -4.44 7.21
N ALA A 66 2.59 -3.92 8.43
CA ALA A 66 3.75 -3.18 8.89
C ALA A 66 4.34 -3.78 10.17
N VAL A 67 5.66 -3.68 10.33
CA VAL A 67 6.38 -4.17 11.50
C VAL A 67 7.05 -3.01 12.22
N ARG A 68 6.93 -2.98 13.54
CA ARG A 68 7.65 -2.01 14.37
C ARG A 68 9.08 -2.49 14.57
N SER A 69 10.07 -1.63 14.31
CA SER A 69 11.44 -1.91 14.72
C SER A 69 11.52 -2.04 16.25
N ARG A 70 12.14 -3.11 16.75
CA ARG A 70 12.46 -3.20 18.19
C ARG A 70 13.51 -2.15 18.52
N LYS A 71 13.28 -1.42 19.62
CA LYS A 71 14.34 -0.66 20.30
C LYS A 71 15.24 -1.63 21.06
#